data_AF-A0A8H4BKY8-F1
#
_entry.id   AF-A0A8H4BKY8-F1
#
_cell.length_a   1.000
_cell.length_b   1.000
_cell.length_c   1.000
_cell.angle_alpha   90.00
_cell.angle_beta   90.00
_cell.angle_gamma   90.00
#
_symmetry.space_group_name_H-M   'P 1'
#
loop_
_entity.id
_entity.type
_entity.pdbx_description
1 polymer ?
#
loop_
_entity_poly.entity_id
_entity_poly.type
_entity_poly.pdbx_seq_one_letter_code
_entity_poly.pdbx_strand_id
1 'polypeptide(L)'
;MAPGTCFQPVLKDASIKNDAQVEKVVFLSGKFYYDLVKERQARGLDDKVALIRIEELSPFPKDALAKEIQKYAGAHEFVWCQEEPQNAGAYAFMAPRLAQLLPENKVLPA
;
A
#
# COMPACT_ATOMS: atom_id res chain seq x y z
N MET A 1 -10.62 14.27 18.69
CA MET A 1 -9.35 14.49 17.96
C MET A 1 -8.60 15.63 18.65
N ALA A 2 -7.31 15.45 18.92
CA ALA A 2 -6.50 16.55 19.46
C ALA A 2 -6.29 17.64 18.39
N PRO A 3 -6.06 18.90 18.76
CA PRO A 3 -5.73 19.95 17.80
C PRO A 3 -4.55 19.53 16.90
N GLY A 4 -4.69 19.77 15.59
CA GLY A 4 -3.67 19.44 14.60
C GLY A 4 -3.72 17.99 14.07
N THR A 5 -4.64 17.14 14.55
CA THR A 5 -4.86 15.82 13.95
C THR A 5 -6.04 15.84 12.99
N CYS A 6 -5.96 15.02 11.94
CA CYS A 6 -7.02 14.79 10.97
C CYS A 6 -7.06 13.31 10.59
N PHE A 7 -8.16 12.90 9.95
CA PHE A 7 -8.21 11.61 9.28
C PHE A 7 -7.14 11.55 8.17
N GLN A 8 -6.47 10.41 8.06
CA GLN A 8 -5.46 10.17 7.05
C GLN A 8 -6.00 9.11 6.08
N PRO A 9 -6.30 9.48 4.82
CA PRO A 9 -6.88 8.55 3.85
C PRO A 9 -5.90 7.44 3.43
N VAL A 10 -4.61 7.70 3.58
CA VAL A 10 -3.51 6.76 3.33
C VAL A 10 -2.56 6.81 4.52
N LEU A 11 -2.24 5.67 5.09
CA LEU A 11 -1.21 5.55 6.11
C LEU A 11 0.05 4.93 5.49
N LYS A 12 1.16 5.65 5.65
CA LYS A 12 2.49 5.16 5.29
C LYS A 12 2.93 4.04 6.22
N ASP A 13 3.91 3.28 5.75
CA ASP A 13 4.57 2.28 6.58
C ASP A 13 5.63 2.94 7.48
N ALA A 14 5.39 2.95 8.79
CA ALA A 14 6.31 3.57 9.75
C ALA A 14 7.52 2.70 10.09
N SER A 15 7.57 1.42 9.69
CA SER A 15 8.72 0.56 9.96
C SER A 15 9.84 0.70 8.93
N ILE A 16 9.54 1.21 7.73
CA ILE A 16 10.55 1.42 6.69
C ILE A 16 11.53 2.51 7.15
N LYS A 17 12.81 2.16 7.26
CA LYS A 17 13.87 3.11 7.64
C LYS A 17 14.52 3.79 6.45
N ASN A 18 14.53 3.12 5.30
CA ASN A 18 15.14 3.63 4.08
C ASN A 18 14.26 3.29 2.87
N ASP A 19 13.54 4.29 2.37
CA ASP A 19 12.62 4.15 1.24
C ASP A 19 13.31 3.61 -0.04
N ALA A 20 14.61 3.84 -0.20
CA ALA A 20 15.37 3.36 -1.35
C ALA A 20 15.67 1.85 -1.33
N GLN A 21 15.56 1.19 -0.17
CA GLN A 21 15.74 -0.27 -0.05
C GLN A 21 14.45 -1.05 -0.29
N VAL A 22 13.31 -0.37 -0.40
CA VAL A 22 12.03 -1.02 -0.66
C VAL A 22 12.03 -1.59 -2.07
N GLU A 23 11.86 -2.91 -2.16
CA GLU A 23 11.80 -3.68 -3.39
C GLU A 23 10.34 -3.94 -3.82
N LYS A 24 9.43 -4.05 -2.84
CA LYS A 24 8.01 -4.37 -3.02
C LYS A 24 7.11 -3.44 -2.22
N VAL A 25 6.02 -2.99 -2.83
CA VAL A 25 4.95 -2.24 -2.17
C VAL A 25 3.68 -3.07 -2.17
N VAL A 26 3.11 -3.28 -0.99
CA VAL A 26 1.83 -3.97 -0.80
C VAL A 26 0.80 -2.94 -0.35
N PHE A 27 -0.22 -2.72 -1.18
CA PHE A 27 -1.41 -1.95 -0.85
C PHE A 27 -2.45 -2.85 -0.21
N LEU A 28 -3.14 -2.34 0.81
CA LEU A 28 -4.23 -3.05 1.47
C LEU A 28 -5.18 -2.08 2.17
N SER A 29 -6.29 -2.60 2.68
CA SER A 29 -7.23 -1.84 3.53
C SER A 29 -7.73 -2.70 4.69
N GLY A 30 -8.00 -2.07 5.83
CA GLY A 30 -8.59 -2.72 6.99
C GLY A 30 -7.64 -3.61 7.80
N LYS A 31 -8.23 -4.54 8.55
CA LYS A 31 -7.57 -5.32 9.61
C LYS A 31 -6.48 -6.28 9.10
N PHE A 32 -6.53 -6.68 7.84
CA PHE A 32 -5.56 -7.63 7.27
C PHE A 32 -4.12 -7.14 7.34
N TYR A 33 -3.93 -5.83 7.51
CA TYR A 33 -2.67 -5.20 7.86
C TYR A 33 -1.90 -5.94 8.96
N TYR A 34 -2.57 -6.32 10.04
CA TYR A 34 -1.90 -6.90 11.20
C TYR A 34 -1.31 -8.28 10.91
N ASP A 35 -1.94 -9.05 10.03
CA ASP A 35 -1.44 -10.36 9.64
C ASP A 35 -0.26 -10.22 8.66
N LEU A 36 -0.33 -9.26 7.73
CA LEU A 36 0.80 -8.93 6.86
C LEU A 36 2.02 -8.39 7.62
N VAL A 37 1.82 -7.59 8.67
CA VAL A 37 2.93 -7.13 9.53
C VAL A 37 3.63 -8.31 10.19
N LYS A 38 2.87 -9.24 10.80
CA LYS A 38 3.44 -10.44 11.45
C LYS A 38 4.21 -11.30 10.44
N GLU A 39 3.63 -11.52 9.27
CA GLU A 39 4.25 -12.35 8.22
C GLU A 39 5.53 -11.70 7.69
N ARG A 40 5.50 -10.39 7.42
CA ARG A 40 6.68 -9.66 6.96
C ARG A 40 7.81 -9.72 7.98
N GLN A 41 7.50 -9.53 9.27
CA GLN A 41 8.46 -9.63 10.36
C GLN A 41 9.04 -11.04 10.50
N ALA A 42 8.21 -12.07 10.42
CA ALA A 42 8.64 -13.46 10.47
C ALA A 42 9.62 -13.83 9.34
N ARG A 43 9.49 -13.16 8.19
CA ARG A 43 10.39 -13.31 7.04
C ARG A 43 11.60 -12.36 7.05
N GLY A 44 11.70 -11.45 8.01
CA GLY A 44 12.79 -10.46 8.08
C GLY A 44 12.79 -9.47 6.92
N LEU A 45 11.61 -9.05 6.44
CA LEU A 45 11.44 -8.22 5.25
C LEU A 45 11.10 -6.74 5.56
N ASP A 46 11.29 -6.28 6.80
CA ASP A 46 10.84 -4.96 7.26
C ASP A 46 11.44 -3.76 6.53
N ASP A 47 12.62 -3.89 5.91
CA ASP A 47 13.24 -2.81 5.13
C ASP A 47 13.03 -2.97 3.60
N LYS A 48 12.46 -4.11 3.16
CA LYS A 48 12.30 -4.47 1.74
C LYS A 48 10.87 -4.41 1.25
N VAL A 49 9.89 -4.62 2.13
CA VAL A 49 8.46 -4.69 1.80
C VAL A 49 7.70 -3.60 2.56
N ALA A 50 7.22 -2.60 1.84
CA ALA A 50 6.37 -1.55 2.41
C ALA A 50 4.90 -1.96 2.40
N LEU A 51 4.20 -1.76 3.52
CA LEU A 51 2.77 -1.97 3.68
C LEU A 51 2.05 -0.61 3.70
N ILE A 52 1.42 -0.24 2.58
CA ILE A 52 0.64 1.00 2.47
C ILE A 52 -0.82 0.70 2.75
N ARG A 53 -1.39 1.32 3.80
CA ARG A 53 -2.80 1.16 4.12
C ARG A 53 -3.63 2.26 3.47
N ILE A 54 -4.70 1.87 2.80
CA ILE A 54 -5.67 2.77 2.18
C ILE A 54 -6.93 2.75 3.03
N GLU A 55 -7.04 3.73 3.92
CA GLU A 55 -8.14 3.87 4.87
C GLU A 55 -9.39 4.49 4.23
N GLU A 56 -9.21 5.30 3.19
CA GLU A 56 -10.29 5.84 2.36
C GLU A 56 -10.26 5.22 0.97
N LEU A 57 -11.25 4.38 0.66
CA LEU A 57 -11.37 3.80 -0.67
C LEU A 57 -12.08 4.77 -1.63
N SER A 58 -13.09 5.49 -1.14
CA SER A 58 -13.87 6.45 -1.92
C SER A 58 -14.16 7.71 -1.10
N PRO A 59 -13.86 8.92 -1.61
CA PRO A 59 -13.24 9.19 -2.91
C PRO A 59 -11.81 8.61 -3.01
N PHE A 60 -11.36 8.26 -4.22
CA PHE A 60 -10.04 7.63 -4.40
C PHE A 60 -8.92 8.63 -4.05
N PRO A 61 -8.03 8.33 -3.07
CA PRO A 61 -7.07 9.29 -2.53
C PRO A 61 -5.81 9.40 -3.40
N LYS A 62 -6.01 9.85 -4.66
CA LYS A 62 -4.99 9.87 -5.72
C LYS A 62 -3.69 10.56 -5.29
N ASP A 63 -3.79 11.79 -4.80
CA ASP A 63 -2.61 12.62 -4.52
C ASP A 63 -1.78 12.07 -3.35
N ALA A 64 -2.46 11.56 -2.32
CA ALA A 64 -1.81 10.92 -1.18
C ALA A 64 -1.07 9.64 -1.60
N LEU A 65 -1.70 8.79 -2.41
CA LEU A 65 -1.08 7.57 -2.94
C LEU A 65 0.10 7.87 -3.86
N ALA A 66 -0.05 8.80 -4.80
CA ALA A 66 1.01 9.17 -5.72
C ALA A 66 2.25 9.67 -4.97
N LYS A 67 2.05 10.54 -3.97
CA LYS A 67 3.14 11.03 -3.12
C LYS A 67 3.82 9.92 -2.32
N GLU A 68 3.07 8.94 -1.82
CA GLU A 68 3.65 7.83 -1.06
C GLU A 68 4.44 6.88 -1.98
N ILE A 69 3.87 6.51 -3.13
CA ILE A 69 4.51 5.63 -4.12
C ILE A 69 5.84 6.21 -4.61
N GLN A 70 5.92 7.53 -4.83
CA GLN A 70 7.13 8.21 -5.31
C GLN A 70 8.34 8.06 -4.37
N LYS A 71 8.14 7.77 -3.09
CA LYS A 71 9.25 7.57 -2.14
C LYS A 71 10.02 6.28 -2.43
N TYR A 72 9.32 5.25 -2.90
CA TYR A 72 9.87 3.91 -3.09
C TYR A 72 10.44 3.73 -4.50
N ALA A 73 11.45 4.53 -4.86
CA ALA A 73 12.03 4.53 -6.20
C ALA A 73 12.68 3.19 -6.61
N GLY A 74 13.15 2.40 -5.64
CA GLY A 74 13.71 1.06 -5.84
C GLY A 74 12.65 -0.05 -6.02
N ALA A 75 11.38 0.23 -5.72
CA ALA A 75 10.34 -0.78 -5.74
C ALA A 75 10.02 -1.18 -7.17
N HIS A 76 10.10 -2.48 -7.48
CA HIS A 76 9.80 -3.03 -8.80
C HIS A 76 8.55 -3.89 -8.82
N GLU A 77 8.05 -4.28 -7.64
CA GLU A 77 6.82 -5.06 -7.49
C GLU A 77 5.77 -4.29 -6.69
N PHE A 78 4.54 -4.28 -7.19
CA PHE A 78 3.39 -3.61 -6.57
C PHE A 78 2.23 -4.60 -6.50
N VAL A 79 1.59 -4.74 -5.34
CA VAL A 79 0.54 -5.75 -5.10
C VAL A 79 -0.62 -5.14 -4.34
N TRP A 80 -1.85 -5.49 -4.71
CA TRP A 80 -3.03 -5.29 -3.87
C TRP A 80 -3.30 -6.58 -3.09
N CYS A 81 -3.40 -6.49 -1.76
CA CYS A 81 -3.57 -7.64 -0.90
C CYS A 81 -4.83 -7.48 -0.04
N GLN A 82 -5.69 -8.50 -0.04
CA GLN A 82 -6.97 -8.52 0.69
C GLN A 82 -7.31 -9.95 1.13
N GLU A 83 -8.16 -10.08 2.16
CA GLU A 83 -8.70 -11.37 2.62
C GLU A 83 -9.89 -11.82 1.75
N GLU A 84 -10.62 -10.86 1.18
CA GLU A 84 -11.79 -11.13 0.36
C GLU A 84 -11.41 -11.78 -0.97
N PRO A 85 -12.29 -12.62 -1.55
CA PRO A 85 -12.11 -13.15 -2.90
C PRO A 85 -11.90 -12.05 -3.94
N GLN A 86 -11.26 -12.39 -5.06
CA GLN A 86 -10.90 -11.43 -6.13
C GLN A 86 -12.10 -10.64 -6.69
N ASN A 87 -13.27 -11.27 -6.77
CA ASN A 87 -14.52 -10.64 -7.24
C ASN A 87 -15.28 -9.89 -6.12
N ALA A 88 -14.71 -9.77 -4.94
CA ALA A 88 -15.25 -9.11 -3.77
C ALA A 88 -14.22 -8.13 -3.18
N GLY A 89 -14.61 -7.47 -2.08
CA GLY A 89 -13.78 -6.45 -1.45
C GLY A 89 -13.55 -5.26 -2.39
N ALA A 90 -12.38 -4.64 -2.28
CA ALA A 90 -12.07 -3.41 -3.00
C ALA A 90 -11.25 -3.63 -4.27
N TYR A 91 -10.80 -4.86 -4.57
CA TYR A 91 -9.91 -5.16 -5.68
C TYR A 91 -10.38 -4.54 -7.02
N ALA A 92 -11.61 -4.83 -7.45
CA ALA A 92 -12.16 -4.34 -8.72
C ALA A 92 -12.24 -2.80 -8.80
N PHE A 93 -12.35 -2.13 -7.65
CA PHE A 93 -12.36 -0.67 -7.58
C PHE A 93 -10.94 -0.10 -7.55
N MET A 94 -10.04 -0.69 -6.76
CA MET A 94 -8.71 -0.15 -6.46
C MET A 94 -7.69 -0.47 -7.52
N ALA A 95 -7.64 -1.72 -8.01
CA ALA A 95 -6.64 -2.19 -8.95
C ALA A 95 -6.51 -1.31 -10.22
N PRO A 96 -7.59 -0.99 -10.97
CA PRO A 96 -7.46 -0.15 -12.17
C PRO A 96 -7.08 1.30 -11.87
N ARG A 97 -7.34 1.81 -10.67
CA ARG A 97 -6.99 3.17 -10.26
C ARG A 97 -5.54 3.26 -9.79
N LEU A 98 -5.08 2.26 -9.03
CA LEU A 98 -3.69 2.14 -8.62
C LEU A 98 -2.77 1.95 -9.83
N ALA A 99 -3.16 1.14 -10.81
CA ALA A 99 -2.38 0.92 -12.03
C ALA A 99 -2.06 2.24 -12.79
N GLN A 100 -2.96 3.23 -12.74
CA GLN A 100 -2.72 4.55 -13.35
C GLN A 100 -1.67 5.40 -12.61
N LEU A 101 -1.31 5.02 -11.38
CA LEU A 101 -0.29 5.71 -10.57
C LEU A 101 1.05 5.00 -10.58
N LEU A 102 1.12 3.76 -11.06
CA LEU A 102 2.36 3.00 -11.08
C LEU A 102 3.26 3.44 -12.24
N PRO A 103 4.59 3.35 -12.08
CA PRO A 103 5.54 3.54 -13.17
C PRO A 103 5.26 2.60 -14.35
N GLU A 104 5.61 3.03 -15.57
CA GLU A 104 5.46 2.23 -16.79
C GLU A 104 6.04 0.80 -16.62
N ASN A 105 5.36 -0.21 -17.18
CA ASN A 105 5.68 -1.65 -17.10
C ASN A 105 5.46 -2.34 -15.75
N LYS A 106 4.74 -1.73 -14.80
CA LYS A 106 4.39 -2.37 -13.52
C LYS A 106 2.89 -2.64 -13.46
N VAL A 107 2.53 -3.92 -13.34
CA VAL A 107 1.14 -4.39 -13.29
C VAL A 107 0.87 -4.94 -11.90
N LEU A 108 -0.30 -4.64 -11.33
CA LEU A 108 -0.78 -5.33 -10.14
C LEU A 108 -1.15 -6.77 -10.54
N PRO A 109 -0.58 -7.81 -9.92
CA PRO A 109 -0.98 -9.18 -10.22
C PRO A 109 -2.47 -9.38 -9.97
N ALA A 110 -3.08 -10.21 -10.81
CA ALA A 110 -4.49 -10.57 -10.74
C ALA A 110 -4.77 -11.44 -9.51
#